data_AF-A0A9P6ZFH6-F1
#
_entry.id   AF-A0A9P6ZFH6-F1
#
_cell.length_a   1.000
_cell.length_b   1.000
_cell.length_c   1.000
_cell.angle_alpha   90.00
_cell.angle_beta   90.00
_cell.angle_gamma   90.00
#
_symmetry.space_group_name_H-M   'P 1'
#
loop_
_entity.id
_entity.type
_entity.pdbx_description
1 polymer ?
#
loop_
_entity_poly.entity_id
_entity_poly.type
_entity_poly.pdbx_seq_one_letter_code
_entity_poly.pdbx_strand_id
1 'polypeptide(L)'
;SLHASIYTKTRKQMMKLEPGQEQLQKYKPLLREQLKISTAVGDPNARGQRNESLAWFWSVEVDLGGPDQSWNEEFYRVHWLRAKALRDRWREELILVKLEMDWTHNFFLWKATQWGDRMQESLDKRLPGHACYSGRQSQMYSLLAQDAQAAFQDVQNVLIEAGDE
;
A
#
# COMPACT_ATOMS: atom_id res chain seq x y z
N SER A 1 21.14 24.17 1.68
CA SER A 1 22.34 23.54 2.29
C SER A 1 23.59 24.02 1.56
N LEU A 2 24.67 24.30 2.29
CA LEU A 2 25.97 24.70 1.75
C LEU A 2 26.51 23.65 0.75
N HIS A 3 26.43 22.36 1.10
CA HIS A 3 26.92 21.24 0.29
C HIS A 3 26.22 21.14 -1.07
N ALA A 4 24.89 21.34 -1.13
CA ALA A 4 24.15 21.34 -2.39
C ALA A 4 24.57 22.51 -3.32
N SER A 5 24.86 23.68 -2.74
CA SER A 5 25.36 24.84 -3.49
C SER A 5 26.76 24.58 -4.04
N ILE A 6 27.64 23.95 -3.24
CA ILE A 6 28.99 23.56 -3.70
C ILE A 6 28.88 22.56 -4.85
N TYR A 7 28.09 21.49 -4.70
CA TYR A 7 27.89 20.48 -5.74
C TYR A 7 27.36 21.07 -7.06
N THR A 8 26.36 21.95 -6.98
CA THR A 8 25.80 22.57 -8.19
C THR A 8 26.81 23.48 -8.89
N LYS A 9 27.66 24.19 -8.14
CA LYS A 9 28.76 24.98 -8.70
C LYS A 9 29.83 24.11 -9.33
N THR A 10 30.29 23.05 -8.66
CA THR A 10 31.32 22.15 -9.19
C THR A 10 30.83 21.42 -10.42
N ARG A 11 29.59 20.90 -10.42
CA ARG A 11 28.97 20.26 -11.59
C ARG A 11 28.88 21.21 -12.78
N LYS A 12 28.55 22.50 -12.56
CA LYS A 12 28.56 23.50 -13.64
C LYS A 12 29.94 23.70 -14.25
N GLN A 13 31.00 23.68 -13.45
CA GLN A 13 32.37 23.76 -14.00
C GLN A 13 32.77 22.46 -14.70
N MET A 14 32.41 21.31 -14.13
CA MET A 14 32.63 19.99 -14.77
C MET A 14 32.01 19.94 -16.16
N MET A 15 30.77 20.43 -16.32
CA MET A 15 30.10 20.51 -17.63
C MET A 15 30.86 21.35 -18.67
N LYS A 16 31.62 22.37 -18.25
CA LYS A 16 32.44 23.20 -19.16
C LYS A 16 33.70 22.50 -19.65
N LEU A 17 34.14 21.47 -18.93
CA LEU A 17 35.32 20.69 -19.26
C LEU A 17 34.99 19.48 -20.16
N GLU A 18 33.77 19.42 -20.71
CA GLU A 18 33.28 18.34 -21.58
C GLU A 18 33.52 16.94 -20.99
N PRO A 19 32.83 16.61 -19.88
CA PRO A 19 33.05 15.37 -19.16
C PRO A 19 32.58 14.17 -20.00
N GLY A 20 33.28 13.04 -19.85
CA GLY A 20 32.89 11.79 -20.51
C GLY A 20 31.49 11.32 -20.10
N GLN A 21 30.86 10.49 -20.93
CA GLN A 21 29.52 9.95 -20.67
C GLN A 21 29.40 9.25 -19.31
N GLU A 22 30.45 8.56 -18.85
CA GLU A 22 30.48 7.90 -17.55
C GLU A 22 30.33 8.89 -16.39
N GLN A 23 31.00 10.04 -16.46
CA GLN A 23 30.92 11.08 -15.44
C GLN A 23 29.53 11.74 -15.40
N LEU A 24 28.88 11.88 -16.56
CA LEU A 24 27.52 12.41 -16.67
C LEU A 24 26.47 11.43 -16.12
N GLN A 25 26.68 10.12 -16.27
CA GLN A 25 25.82 9.11 -15.65
C GLN A 25 25.99 9.07 -14.13
N LYS A 26 27.23 9.20 -13.64
CA LYS A 26 27.55 9.20 -12.21
C LYS A 26 27.08 10.46 -11.48
N TYR A 27 27.25 11.64 -12.08
CA TYR A 27 26.98 12.93 -11.45
C TYR A 27 25.78 13.66 -12.10
N LYS A 28 24.57 13.30 -11.66
CA LYS A 28 23.30 13.85 -12.16
C LYS A 28 22.97 15.22 -11.52
N PRO A 29 22.07 16.02 -12.10
CA PRO A 29 21.64 17.27 -11.47
C PRO A 29 20.93 17.01 -10.13
N LEU A 30 21.21 17.84 -9.11
CA LEU A 30 20.47 17.83 -7.85
C LEU A 30 19.15 18.58 -8.04
N LEU A 31 18.02 17.87 -7.91
CA LEU A 31 16.71 18.47 -7.89
C LEU A 31 16.34 18.91 -6.47
N ARG A 32 15.57 20.00 -6.36
CA ARG A 32 15.13 20.51 -5.04
C ARG A 32 14.24 19.52 -4.30
N GLU A 33 13.50 18.69 -5.05
CA GLU A 33 12.63 17.64 -4.51
C GLU A 33 13.42 16.53 -3.81
N GLN A 34 14.60 16.17 -4.34
CA GLN A 34 15.50 15.16 -3.80
C GLN A 34 16.23 15.60 -2.52
N LEU A 35 16.21 16.90 -2.22
CA LEU A 35 16.83 17.50 -1.03
C LEU A 35 15.83 17.66 0.12
N LYS A 36 14.57 17.24 -0.05
CA LYS A 36 13.61 17.19 1.04
C LYS A 36 13.99 16.02 1.95
N ILE A 37 14.00 16.28 3.26
CA ILE A 37 14.20 15.22 4.25
C ILE A 37 13.00 14.29 4.12
N SER A 38 13.24 13.03 3.75
CA SER A 38 12.18 12.03 3.75
C SER A 38 11.70 11.86 5.19
N THR A 39 10.44 12.21 5.41
CA THR A 39 9.77 12.09 6.72
C THR A 39 9.44 10.63 7.04
N ALA A 40 9.73 9.70 6.13
CA ALA A 40 9.57 8.24 6.28
C ALA A 40 10.28 7.66 7.50
N VAL A 41 11.28 8.36 8.06
CA VAL A 41 11.96 7.94 9.29
C VAL A 41 11.06 8.16 10.53
N GLY A 42 10.20 9.19 10.51
CA GLY A 42 9.29 9.52 11.61
C GLY A 42 7.90 8.90 11.49
N ASP A 43 7.42 8.69 10.26
CA ASP A 43 6.14 8.02 9.98
C ASP A 43 6.28 7.11 8.75
N PRO A 44 6.58 5.81 8.96
CA PRO A 44 6.69 4.83 7.87
C PRO A 44 5.35 4.55 7.17
N ASN A 45 4.21 5.00 7.73
CA ASN A 45 2.88 4.83 7.14
C ASN A 45 2.35 6.11 6.50
N ALA A 46 3.16 7.16 6.37
CA ALA A 46 2.71 8.42 5.80
C ALA A 46 2.21 8.24 4.35
N ARG A 47 0.99 8.73 4.10
CA ARG A 47 0.31 8.62 2.80
C ARG A 47 1.10 9.39 1.73
N GLY A 48 1.39 8.74 0.59
CA GLY A 48 2.09 9.36 -0.55
C GLY A 48 3.52 8.89 -0.79
N GLN A 49 4.09 8.06 0.09
CA GLN A 49 5.45 7.53 -0.08
C GLN A 49 5.58 6.36 -1.08
N ARG A 50 4.44 5.92 -1.66
CA ARG A 50 4.35 4.75 -2.56
C ARG A 50 5.30 4.81 -3.76
N ASN A 51 5.58 6.00 -4.27
CA ASN A 51 6.44 6.24 -5.45
C ASN A 51 7.66 7.11 -5.10
N GLU A 52 8.03 7.25 -3.82
CA GLU A 52 9.24 7.98 -3.46
C GLU A 52 10.45 7.17 -3.91
N SER A 53 11.00 7.55 -5.06
CA SER A 53 12.28 7.01 -5.51
C SER A 53 13.41 7.68 -4.72
N LEU A 54 14.37 6.86 -4.32
CA LEU A 54 15.55 7.34 -3.65
C LEU A 54 16.30 8.33 -4.56
N ALA A 55 16.81 9.42 -3.99
CA ALA A 55 17.61 10.35 -4.78
C ALA A 55 18.88 9.67 -5.31
N TRP A 56 19.23 9.95 -6.57
CA TRP A 56 20.33 9.27 -7.27
C TRP A 56 21.68 9.35 -6.55
N PHE A 57 21.92 10.39 -5.73
CA PHE A 57 23.20 10.56 -5.05
C PHE A 57 23.41 9.52 -3.93
N TRP A 58 22.33 8.89 -3.45
CA TRP A 58 22.39 7.75 -2.54
C TRP A 58 22.74 6.44 -3.24
N SER A 59 22.59 6.38 -4.57
CA SER A 59 22.95 5.21 -5.39
C SER A 59 24.35 5.32 -6.01
N VAL A 60 25.12 6.35 -5.68
CA VAL A 60 26.46 6.55 -6.23
C VAL A 60 27.44 5.76 -5.38
N GLU A 61 28.05 4.73 -5.98
CA GLU A 61 29.26 4.12 -5.44
C GLU A 61 30.39 5.15 -5.51
N VAL A 62 30.65 5.79 -4.38
CA VAL A 62 31.83 6.62 -4.22
C VAL A 62 32.94 5.70 -3.72
N ASP A 63 33.82 5.28 -4.64
CA ASP A 63 35.12 4.72 -4.30
C ASP A 63 35.95 5.82 -3.61
N LEU A 64 35.69 6.03 -2.33
CA LEU A 64 36.45 6.98 -1.51
C LEU A 64 37.80 6.39 -1.07
N GLY A 65 38.14 5.16 -1.48
CA GLY A 65 39.39 4.50 -1.10
C GLY A 65 39.60 4.35 0.42
N GLY A 66 38.52 4.51 1.20
CA GLY A 66 38.53 4.47 2.66
C GLY A 66 37.69 3.30 3.20
N PRO A 67 37.98 2.82 4.42
CA PRO A 67 37.32 1.66 5.04
C PRO A 67 35.82 1.87 5.38
N ASP A 68 35.23 3.00 5.01
CA ASP A 68 33.92 3.46 5.45
C ASP A 68 32.79 3.19 4.42
N GLN A 69 32.91 2.10 3.65
CA GLN A 69 31.83 1.59 2.78
C GLN A 69 30.62 1.06 3.59
N SER A 70 30.81 0.83 4.90
CA SER A 70 29.82 0.25 5.82
C SER A 70 28.52 1.05 5.92
N TRP A 71 28.57 2.39 5.87
CA TRP A 71 27.35 3.19 6.03
C TRP A 71 26.42 3.11 4.81
N ASN A 72 26.98 3.06 3.59
CA ASN A 72 26.18 2.89 2.38
C ASN A 72 25.52 1.51 2.37
N GLU A 73 26.26 0.45 2.74
CA GLU A 73 25.75 -0.91 2.83
C GLU A 73 24.59 -1.03 3.83
N GLU A 74 24.75 -0.49 5.05
CA GLU A 74 23.69 -0.51 6.06
C GLU A 74 22.48 0.32 5.61
N PHE A 75 22.69 1.46 4.95
CA PHE A 75 21.61 2.26 4.39
C PHE A 75 20.81 1.47 3.33
N TYR A 76 21.49 0.80 2.39
CA TYR A 76 20.84 -0.03 1.38
C TYR A 76 20.13 -1.23 2.00
N ARG A 77 20.74 -1.89 2.98
CA ARG A 77 20.15 -3.02 3.71
C ARG A 77 18.86 -2.61 4.39
N VAL A 78 18.85 -1.48 5.10
CA VAL A 78 17.64 -0.96 5.77
C VAL A 78 16.56 -0.60 4.73
N HIS A 79 16.93 0.04 3.63
CA HIS A 79 15.98 0.36 2.56
C HIS A 79 15.38 -0.89 1.92
N TRP A 80 16.21 -1.89 1.62
CA TRP A 80 15.77 -3.16 1.08
C TRP A 80 14.85 -3.90 2.05
N LEU A 81 15.20 -3.96 3.34
CA LEU A 81 14.34 -4.57 4.37
C LEU A 81 12.98 -3.90 4.46
N ARG A 82 12.93 -2.55 4.36
CA ARG A 82 11.66 -1.81 4.35
C ARG A 82 10.84 -2.07 3.09
N ALA A 83 11.46 -2.05 1.92
CA ALA A 83 10.79 -2.34 0.65
C ALA A 83 10.23 -3.78 0.65
N LYS A 84 11.02 -4.73 1.18
CA LYS A 84 10.60 -6.12 1.38
C LYS A 84 9.40 -6.19 2.34
N ALA A 85 9.49 -5.56 3.50
CA ALA A 85 8.41 -5.56 4.49
C ALA A 85 7.12 -4.93 3.94
N LEU A 86 7.21 -3.85 3.18
CA LEU A 86 6.06 -3.22 2.52
C LEU A 86 5.41 -4.15 1.49
N ARG A 87 6.23 -4.80 0.65
CA ARG A 87 5.75 -5.80 -0.32
C ARG A 87 5.07 -6.97 0.38
N ASP A 88 5.71 -7.52 1.41
CA ASP A 88 5.18 -8.67 2.17
C ASP A 88 3.85 -8.29 2.85
N ARG A 89 3.76 -7.09 3.43
CA ARG A 89 2.51 -6.54 3.96
C ARG A 89 1.42 -6.36 2.91
N TRP A 90 1.73 -5.80 1.73
CA TRP A 90 0.72 -5.67 0.66
C TRP A 90 0.22 -7.03 0.17
N ARG A 91 1.10 -8.03 0.15
CA ARG A 91 0.72 -9.41 -0.15
C ARG A 91 -0.24 -9.96 0.91
N GLU A 92 0.01 -9.71 2.19
CA GLU A 92 -0.90 -10.08 3.29
C GLU A 92 -2.23 -9.33 3.19
N GLU A 93 -2.20 -8.01 3.01
CA GLU A 93 -3.39 -7.17 2.88
C GLU A 93 -4.27 -7.62 1.71
N LEU A 94 -3.68 -8.01 0.57
CA LEU A 94 -4.42 -8.55 -0.55
C LEU A 94 -5.16 -9.86 -0.20
N ILE A 95 -4.52 -10.74 0.55
CA ILE A 95 -5.15 -12.00 1.01
C ILE A 95 -6.29 -11.68 1.99
N LEU A 96 -6.04 -10.80 2.95
CA LEU A 96 -7.03 -10.40 3.96
C LEU A 96 -8.25 -9.75 3.33
N VAL A 97 -8.08 -8.83 2.38
CA VAL A 97 -9.20 -8.17 1.70
C VAL A 97 -10.09 -9.17 0.96
N LYS A 98 -9.50 -10.19 0.30
CA LYS A 98 -10.28 -11.26 -0.33
C LYS A 98 -11.11 -12.04 0.69
N LEU A 99 -10.48 -12.42 1.81
CA LEU A 99 -11.18 -13.13 2.89
C LEU A 99 -12.25 -12.26 3.55
N GLU A 100 -12.01 -10.97 3.75
CA GLU A 100 -12.97 -10.03 4.33
C GLU A 100 -14.21 -9.86 3.45
N MET A 101 -14.06 -9.85 2.12
CA MET A 101 -15.20 -9.84 1.19
C MET A 101 -16.09 -11.08 1.40
N ASP A 102 -15.48 -12.27 1.44
CA ASP A 102 -16.21 -13.53 1.64
C ASP A 102 -16.87 -13.56 3.04
N TRP A 103 -16.14 -13.16 4.08
CA TRP A 103 -16.67 -13.08 5.44
C TRP A 103 -17.81 -12.09 5.58
N THR A 104 -17.74 -10.93 4.92
CA THR A 104 -18.80 -9.92 4.94
C THR A 104 -20.08 -10.46 4.32
N HIS A 105 -19.99 -11.10 3.15
CA HIS A 105 -21.13 -11.76 2.51
C HIS A 105 -21.73 -12.86 3.40
N ASN A 106 -20.88 -13.76 3.92
CA ASN A 106 -21.31 -14.86 4.77
C ASN A 106 -21.94 -14.37 6.08
N PHE A 107 -21.41 -13.29 6.66
CA PHE A 107 -21.99 -12.65 7.84
C PHE A 107 -23.41 -12.15 7.55
N PHE A 108 -23.64 -11.49 6.41
CA PHE A 108 -24.98 -11.02 6.05
C PHE A 108 -25.96 -12.17 5.84
N LEU A 109 -25.55 -13.26 5.16
CA LEU A 109 -26.38 -14.46 5.03
C LEU A 109 -26.72 -15.06 6.38
N TRP A 110 -25.72 -15.26 7.24
CA TRP A 110 -25.93 -15.78 8.59
C TRP A 110 -26.88 -14.88 9.39
N LYS A 111 -26.73 -13.56 9.31
CA LYS A 111 -27.64 -12.59 9.95
C LYS A 111 -29.06 -12.68 9.40
N ALA A 112 -29.23 -12.84 8.10
CA ALA A 112 -30.55 -12.99 7.47
C ALA A 112 -31.26 -14.24 8.00
N THR A 113 -30.56 -15.38 8.06
CA THR A 113 -31.09 -16.63 8.62
C THR A 113 -31.45 -16.47 10.09
N GLN A 114 -30.56 -15.89 10.91
CA GLN A 114 -30.82 -15.65 12.33
C GLN A 114 -32.08 -14.78 12.57
N TRP A 115 -32.33 -13.79 11.71
CA TRP A 115 -33.56 -13.00 11.78
C TRP A 115 -34.79 -13.76 11.27
N GLY A 116 -34.63 -14.65 10.28
CA GLY A 116 -35.67 -15.57 9.83
C GLY A 116 -36.11 -16.53 10.94
N ASP A 117 -35.15 -17.11 11.67
CA ASP A 117 -35.43 -17.99 12.81
C ASP A 117 -36.21 -17.25 13.91
N ARG A 118 -35.81 -16.00 14.22
CA ARG A 118 -36.51 -15.13 15.19
C ARG A 118 -37.91 -14.75 14.73
N MET A 119 -38.12 -14.58 13.43
CA MET A 119 -39.45 -14.36 12.87
C MET A 119 -40.32 -15.58 13.14
N GLN A 120 -39.83 -16.78 12.86
CA GLN A 120 -40.57 -18.02 13.11
C GLN A 120 -40.90 -18.20 14.59
N GLU A 121 -39.92 -17.99 15.48
CA GLU A 121 -40.14 -18.05 16.94
C GLU A 121 -41.20 -17.03 17.41
N SER A 122 -41.22 -15.84 16.82
CA SER A 122 -42.22 -14.81 17.14
C SER A 122 -43.61 -15.19 16.64
N LEU A 123 -43.73 -15.88 15.51
CA LEU A 123 -44.98 -16.43 15.01
C LEU A 123 -45.51 -17.52 15.96
N ASP A 124 -44.64 -18.44 16.40
CA ASP A 124 -44.99 -19.50 17.34
C ASP A 124 -45.50 -18.94 18.67
N LYS A 125 -44.89 -17.83 19.14
CA LYS A 125 -45.30 -17.08 20.34
C LYS A 125 -46.51 -16.16 20.13
N ARG A 126 -47.07 -16.11 18.92
CA ARG A 126 -48.21 -15.22 18.54
C ARG A 126 -47.93 -13.73 18.76
N LEU A 127 -46.72 -13.29 18.43
CA LEU A 127 -46.25 -11.91 18.52
C LEU A 127 -46.09 -11.29 17.11
N PRO A 128 -47.19 -10.85 16.46
CA PRO A 128 -47.17 -10.49 15.03
C PRO A 128 -46.28 -9.27 14.72
N GLY A 129 -46.19 -8.29 15.63
CA GLY A 129 -45.30 -7.13 15.45
C GLY A 129 -43.83 -7.51 15.45
N HIS A 130 -43.42 -8.42 16.34
CA HIS A 130 -42.05 -8.94 16.40
C HIS A 130 -41.71 -9.80 15.18
N ALA A 131 -42.65 -10.59 14.70
CA ALA A 131 -42.50 -11.36 13.46
C ALA A 131 -42.32 -10.42 12.26
N CYS A 132 -43.13 -9.37 12.14
CA CYS A 132 -43.02 -8.39 11.06
C CYS A 132 -41.66 -7.66 11.07
N TYR A 133 -41.22 -7.19 12.24
CA TYR A 133 -39.91 -6.53 12.36
C TYR A 133 -38.75 -7.48 12.03
N SER A 134 -38.78 -8.71 12.55
CA SER A 134 -37.76 -9.71 12.29
C SER A 134 -37.71 -10.10 10.80
N GLY A 135 -38.87 -10.24 10.16
CA GLY A 135 -38.96 -10.48 8.71
C GLY A 135 -38.34 -9.34 7.89
N ARG A 136 -38.63 -8.09 8.24
CA ARG A 136 -38.00 -6.92 7.61
C ARG A 136 -36.47 -6.93 7.79
N GLN A 137 -35.97 -7.28 8.98
CA GLN A 137 -34.54 -7.38 9.23
C GLN A 137 -33.90 -8.51 8.42
N SER A 138 -34.54 -9.68 8.35
CA SER A 138 -34.07 -10.80 7.54
C SER A 138 -33.92 -10.38 6.07
N GLN A 139 -34.96 -9.77 5.50
CA GLN A 139 -34.95 -9.26 4.13
C GLN A 139 -33.85 -8.21 3.90
N MET A 140 -33.68 -7.26 4.83
CA MET A 140 -32.63 -6.24 4.74
C MET A 140 -31.23 -6.88 4.64
N TYR A 141 -30.94 -7.87 5.50
CA TYR A 141 -29.65 -8.57 5.46
C TYR A 141 -29.49 -9.42 4.19
N SER A 142 -30.56 -10.02 3.67
CA SER A 142 -30.51 -10.72 2.38
C SER A 142 -30.15 -9.78 1.22
N LEU A 143 -30.71 -8.56 1.22
CA LEU A 143 -30.36 -7.55 0.21
C LEU A 143 -28.90 -7.10 0.36
N LEU A 144 -28.43 -6.84 1.58
CA LEU A 144 -27.02 -6.53 1.82
C LEU A 144 -26.08 -7.64 1.35
N ALA A 145 -26.46 -8.90 1.51
CA ALA A 145 -25.69 -10.03 0.99
C ALA A 145 -25.64 -10.02 -0.55
N GLN A 146 -26.77 -9.80 -1.21
CA GLN A 146 -26.83 -9.71 -2.68
C GLN A 146 -25.99 -8.55 -3.23
N ASP A 147 -26.12 -7.37 -2.61
CA ASP A 147 -25.37 -6.17 -2.99
C ASP A 147 -23.87 -6.37 -2.77
N ALA A 148 -23.48 -6.97 -1.63
CA ALA A 148 -22.09 -7.29 -1.34
C ALA A 148 -21.50 -8.29 -2.35
N GLN A 149 -22.24 -9.37 -2.65
CA GLN A 149 -21.81 -10.36 -3.64
C GLN A 149 -21.60 -9.72 -5.02
N ALA A 150 -22.55 -8.89 -5.47
CA ALA A 150 -22.43 -8.19 -6.74
C ALA A 150 -21.21 -7.26 -6.78
N ALA A 151 -21.03 -6.44 -5.73
CA ALA A 151 -19.91 -5.51 -5.64
C ALA A 151 -18.54 -6.22 -5.56
N PHE A 152 -18.48 -7.37 -4.88
CA PHE A 152 -17.23 -8.12 -4.70
C PHE A 152 -16.89 -8.98 -5.91
N GLN A 153 -17.87 -9.47 -6.67
CA GLN A 153 -17.62 -10.27 -7.87
C GLN A 153 -16.80 -9.48 -8.90
N ASP A 154 -17.12 -8.21 -9.12
CA ASP A 154 -16.38 -7.33 -10.03
C ASP A 154 -14.91 -7.21 -9.62
N VAL A 155 -14.66 -7.02 -8.32
CA VAL A 155 -13.30 -6.89 -7.78
C VAL A 155 -12.56 -8.22 -7.84
N GLN A 156 -13.22 -9.34 -7.51
CA GLN A 156 -12.63 -10.67 -7.58
C GLN A 156 -12.23 -11.04 -9.01
N ASN A 157 -13.04 -10.70 -10.02
CA ASN A 157 -12.72 -10.94 -11.43
C ASN A 157 -11.44 -10.19 -11.85
N VAL A 158 -11.34 -8.90 -11.52
CA VAL A 158 -10.12 -8.10 -11.80
C VAL A 158 -8.89 -8.67 -11.08
N LEU A 159 -9.05 -9.17 -9.87
CA LEU A 159 -7.96 -9.76 -9.08
C LEU A 159 -7.52 -11.14 -9.58
N ILE A 160 -8.37 -11.86 -10.31
CA ILE A 160 -8.03 -13.13 -10.98
C ILE A 160 -7.22 -12.81 -12.24
N GLU A 161 -7.70 -11.89 -13.08
CA GLU A 161 -7.01 -11.45 -14.29
C GLU A 161 -5.60 -10.90 -14.02
N ALA A 162 -5.43 -10.15 -12.93
CA ALA A 162 -4.13 -9.59 -12.53
C ALA A 162 -3.19 -10.62 -11.86
N GLY A 163 -3.67 -11.81 -11.50
CA GLY A 163 -2.88 -12.87 -10.86
C GLY A 163 -2.31 -13.92 -11.83
N ASP A 164 -2.77 -13.91 -13.09
CA ASP A 164 -2.35 -14.82 -14.15
C ASP A 164 -1.26 -14.23 -15.08
N GLU A 165 -0.75 -13.03 -14.79
CA GLU A 165 0.44 -12.40 -15.40
C GLU A 165 1.68 -12.48 -14.49
#